data_AF-B5F5P8-F1
#
_entry.id   AF-B5F5P8-F1
#
_cell.length_a   1.000
_cell.length_b   1.000
_cell.length_c   1.000
_cell.angle_alpha   90.00
_cell.angle_beta   90.00
_cell.angle_gamma   90.00
#
_symmetry.space_group_name_H-M   'P 1'
#
loop_
_entity.id
_entity.type
_entity.pdbx_description
1 polymer ?
#
loop_
_entity_poly.entity_id
_entity_poly.type
_entity_poly.pdbx_seq_one_letter_code
_entity_poly.pdbx_strand_id
1 'polypeptide(L)'
;MDVHYYSGKDINILARHFPITDRGKLNWWRENERKILEKYNLPGNDFSVYIWDFGDGYQKLSPYDAEDEFYCFPDIKSESKCIKKDIYMSAESGGNYYRMFLFSGSGYFYQPKKDDDKLIESNNSTKLNQDKSHEKNHYH
;
A
#
# COMPACT_ATOMS: atom_id res chain seq x y z
N MET A 1 -15.56 2.19 2.23
CA MET A 1 -14.33 1.57 1.72
C MET A 1 -14.57 1.32 0.25
N ASP A 2 -13.66 1.76 -0.61
CA ASP A 2 -13.71 1.51 -2.05
C ASP A 2 -12.47 0.68 -2.46
N VAL A 3 -12.54 -0.05 -3.57
CA VAL A 3 -11.44 -0.93 -4.01
C VAL A 3 -11.22 -0.89 -5.52
N HIS A 4 -9.97 -0.67 -5.92
CA HIS A 4 -9.53 -0.69 -7.31
C HIS A 4 -8.53 -1.81 -7.57
N TYR A 5 -8.66 -2.45 -8.71
CA TYR A 5 -7.74 -3.50 -9.18
C TYR A 5 -6.78 -2.91 -10.20
N TYR A 6 -5.49 -3.12 -9.98
CA TYR A 6 -4.47 -2.75 -10.96
C TYR A 6 -4.03 -3.97 -11.77
N SER A 7 -3.88 -5.12 -11.10
CA SER A 7 -3.63 -6.42 -11.71
C SER A 7 -4.30 -7.52 -10.88
N GLY A 8 -4.28 -8.77 -11.35
CA GLY A 8 -4.83 -9.91 -10.59
C GLY A 8 -4.20 -10.14 -9.21
N LYS A 9 -3.11 -9.43 -8.89
CA LYS A 9 -2.40 -9.53 -7.61
C LYS A 9 -2.17 -8.20 -6.90
N ASP A 10 -2.49 -7.07 -7.55
CA ASP A 10 -2.29 -5.73 -6.99
C ASP A 10 -3.64 -5.04 -6.79
N ILE A 11 -3.97 -4.73 -5.53
CA ILE A 11 -5.22 -4.07 -5.17
C ILE A 11 -4.98 -2.81 -4.34
N ASN A 12 -5.83 -1.82 -4.56
CA ASN A 12 -5.87 -0.56 -3.81
C ASN A 12 -7.15 -0.52 -2.99
N ILE A 13 -7.03 -0.46 -1.67
CA ILE A 13 -8.14 -0.33 -0.73
C ILE A 13 -8.17 1.10 -0.22
N LEU A 14 -9.29 1.79 -0.44
CA LEU A 14 -9.52 3.15 0.03
C LEU A 14 -10.28 3.12 1.36
N ALA A 15 -9.64 3.52 2.44
CA ALA A 15 -10.17 3.43 3.79
C ALA A 15 -10.41 4.82 4.42
N ARG A 16 -11.45 4.92 5.25
CA ARG A 16 -11.69 6.07 6.14
C ARG A 16 -11.58 5.56 7.58
N HIS A 17 -11.08 6.39 8.48
CA HIS A 17 -10.91 6.05 9.90
C HIS A 17 -10.04 4.79 10.11
N PHE A 18 -8.95 4.67 9.35
CA PHE A 18 -8.00 3.57 9.52
C PHE A 18 -7.15 3.77 10.78
N PRO A 19 -6.60 2.70 11.40
CA PRO A 19 -5.70 2.86 12.54
C PRO A 19 -4.49 3.74 12.20
N ILE A 20 -4.18 4.70 13.08
CA ILE A 20 -3.09 5.66 12.87
C ILE A 20 -1.73 5.07 13.29
N THR A 21 -1.72 4.24 14.35
CA THR A 21 -0.49 3.64 14.87
C THR A 21 -0.09 2.41 14.07
N ASP A 22 1.21 2.19 13.85
CA ASP A 22 1.69 1.03 13.08
C ASP A 22 1.27 -0.31 13.71
N ARG A 23 1.26 -0.39 15.04
CA ARG A 23 0.70 -1.56 15.76
C ARG A 23 -0.79 -1.75 15.46
N GLY A 24 -1.57 -0.67 15.42
CA GLY A 24 -2.99 -0.72 15.06
C GLY A 24 -3.20 -1.20 13.62
N LYS A 25 -2.39 -0.71 12.68
CA LYS A 25 -2.43 -1.10 11.27
C LYS A 25 -2.08 -2.58 11.09
N LEU A 26 -1.02 -3.07 11.76
CA LEU A 26 -0.65 -4.48 11.78
C LEU A 26 -1.74 -5.38 12.34
N ASN A 27 -2.36 -5.00 13.47
CA ASN A 27 -3.46 -5.76 14.06
C ASN A 27 -4.65 -5.83 13.11
N TRP A 28 -5.03 -4.69 12.52
CA TRP A 28 -6.09 -4.64 11.53
C TRP A 28 -5.79 -5.57 10.35
N TRP A 29 -4.57 -5.58 9.84
CA TRP A 29 -4.18 -6.49 8.76
C TRP A 29 -4.38 -7.96 9.18
N ARG A 30 -3.83 -8.37 10.33
CA ARG A 30 -3.95 -9.75 10.83
C ARG A 30 -5.40 -10.21 10.98
N GLU A 31 -6.30 -9.32 11.39
CA GLU A 31 -7.72 -9.62 11.55
C GLU A 31 -8.49 -9.73 10.21
N ASN A 32 -7.99 -9.09 9.16
CA ASN A 32 -8.69 -8.93 7.89
C ASN A 32 -8.04 -9.64 6.70
N GLU A 33 -6.78 -10.06 6.81
CA GLU A 33 -5.99 -10.66 5.74
C GLU A 33 -6.75 -11.78 5.01
N ARG A 34 -7.15 -12.82 5.75
CA ARG A 34 -7.88 -13.96 5.16
C ARG A 34 -9.13 -13.50 4.38
N LYS A 35 -9.89 -12.56 4.96
CA LYS A 35 -11.12 -12.04 4.33
C LYS A 35 -10.80 -11.25 3.06
N ILE A 36 -9.72 -10.48 3.05
CA ILE A 36 -9.28 -9.70 1.89
C ILE A 36 -8.84 -10.64 0.77
N LEU A 37 -7.97 -11.62 1.08
CA LEU A 37 -7.46 -12.57 0.10
C LEU A 37 -8.59 -13.39 -0.52
N GLU A 38 -9.51 -13.92 0.30
CA GLU A 38 -10.67 -14.69 -0.17
C GLU A 38 -11.63 -13.82 -1.01
N LYS A 39 -11.99 -12.63 -0.52
CA LYS A 39 -12.97 -11.76 -1.19
C LYS A 39 -12.50 -11.29 -2.56
N TYR A 40 -11.20 -11.04 -2.71
CA TYR A 40 -10.61 -10.49 -3.93
C TYR A 40 -9.83 -11.53 -4.75
N ASN A 41 -9.94 -12.81 -4.37
CA ASN A 41 -9.31 -13.95 -5.04
C ASN A 41 -7.80 -13.74 -5.26
N LEU A 42 -7.12 -13.19 -4.25
CA LEU A 42 -5.69 -12.95 -4.29
C LEU A 42 -4.92 -14.22 -3.96
N PRO A 43 -3.74 -14.45 -4.55
CA PRO A 43 -2.87 -15.55 -4.16
C PRO A 43 -2.45 -15.38 -2.69
N GLY A 44 -2.27 -16.48 -1.97
CA GLY A 44 -1.77 -16.42 -0.59
C GLY A 44 -0.29 -16.01 -0.46
N ASN A 45 0.46 -16.06 -1.56
CA ASN A 45 1.92 -15.97 -1.59
C ASN A 45 2.52 -14.98 -2.62
N ASP A 46 1.70 -14.35 -3.47
CA ASP A 46 2.12 -13.35 -4.47
C ASP A 46 1.02 -12.28 -4.60
N PHE A 47 1.12 -11.22 -3.79
CA PHE A 47 0.15 -10.12 -3.80
C PHE A 47 0.75 -8.81 -3.30
N SER A 48 0.12 -7.71 -3.69
CA SER A 48 0.37 -6.37 -3.15
C SER A 48 -0.99 -5.72 -2.80
N VAL A 49 -1.19 -5.39 -1.53
CA VAL A 49 -2.36 -4.64 -1.06
C VAL A 49 -1.91 -3.28 -0.57
N TYR A 50 -2.38 -2.22 -1.21
CA TYR A 50 -2.14 -0.84 -0.80
C TYR A 50 -3.38 -0.31 -0.08
N ILE A 51 -3.20 0.24 1.11
CA ILE A 51 -4.29 0.84 1.89
C ILE A 51 -4.08 2.35 1.95
N TRP A 52 -4.96 3.08 1.29
CA TRP A 52 -4.88 4.53 1.12
C TRP A 52 -5.80 5.26 2.09
N ASP A 53 -5.38 6.46 2.50
CA ASP A 53 -6.28 7.41 3.15
C ASP A 53 -7.26 7.98 2.12
N PHE A 54 -8.53 7.66 2.30
CA PHE A 54 -9.60 8.17 1.44
C PHE A 54 -10.20 9.49 1.95
N GLY A 55 -9.61 10.13 2.97
CA GLY A 55 -10.10 11.28 3.72
C GLY A 55 -10.96 12.24 2.91
N ASP A 56 -10.38 12.89 1.91
CA ASP A 56 -11.10 13.92 1.14
C ASP A 56 -11.93 13.37 -0.02
N GLY A 57 -11.95 12.06 -0.20
CA GLY A 57 -12.63 11.38 -1.30
C GLY A 57 -11.93 11.57 -2.65
N TYR A 58 -12.63 11.23 -3.73
CA TYR A 58 -12.15 11.50 -5.08
C TYR A 58 -12.23 12.98 -5.39
N GLN A 59 -11.20 13.47 -6.07
CA GLN A 59 -11.04 14.85 -6.48
C GLN A 59 -10.66 14.93 -7.94
N LYS A 60 -11.00 16.06 -8.56
CA LYS A 60 -10.51 16.44 -9.89
C LYS A 60 -9.17 17.13 -9.71
N LEU A 61 -8.15 16.63 -10.41
CA LEU A 61 -6.83 17.25 -10.42
C LEU A 61 -6.90 18.64 -11.10
N SER A 62 -6.44 19.67 -10.40
CA SER A 62 -6.29 21.02 -10.91
C SER A 62 -4.99 21.12 -11.73
N PRO A 63 -4.91 21.99 -12.76
CA PRO A 63 -3.65 22.28 -13.46
C PRO A 63 -2.54 22.87 -12.57
N TYR A 64 -2.89 23.32 -11.36
CA TYR A 64 -1.94 23.88 -10.39
C TYR A 64 -1.51 22.87 -9.31
N ASP A 65 -2.12 21.69 -9.28
CA ASP A 65 -1.76 20.66 -8.31
C ASP A 65 -0.44 20.00 -8.73
N ALA A 66 0.39 19.68 -7.74
CA ALA A 66 1.59 18.88 -7.98
C ALA A 66 1.16 17.43 -8.24
N GLU A 67 1.37 16.94 -9.47
CA GLU A 67 0.90 15.60 -9.89
C GLU A 67 1.42 14.47 -8.99
N ASP A 68 2.61 14.63 -8.40
CA ASP A 68 3.23 13.64 -7.51
C ASP A 68 2.57 13.56 -6.12
N GLU A 69 1.73 14.54 -5.75
CA GLU A 69 0.93 14.53 -4.53
C GLU A 69 -0.40 13.78 -4.67
N PHE A 70 -0.74 13.30 -5.88
CA PHE A 70 -2.01 12.62 -6.14
C PHE A 70 -1.80 11.24 -6.77
N TYR A 71 -2.76 10.35 -6.53
CA TYR A 71 -2.86 9.07 -7.21
C TYR A 71 -4.21 9.02 -7.96
N CYS A 72 -4.15 8.84 -9.28
CA CYS A 72 -5.34 8.82 -10.13
C CYS A 72 -5.63 7.42 -10.65
N PHE A 73 -6.85 6.94 -10.41
CA PHE A 73 -7.29 5.60 -10.77
C PHE A 73 -7.70 5.57 -12.26
N PRO A 74 -7.04 4.74 -13.10
CA PRO A 74 -7.29 4.74 -14.54
C PRO A 74 -8.63 4.09 -14.92
N ASP A 75 -9.21 3.27 -14.05
CA ASP A 75 -10.50 2.61 -14.23
C ASP A 75 -11.70 3.55 -13.99
N ILE A 76 -11.49 4.68 -13.30
CA ILE A 76 -12.51 5.70 -13.09
C ILE A 76 -12.56 6.64 -14.31
N LYS A 77 -13.73 6.69 -14.97
CA LYS A 77 -13.95 7.53 -16.17
C LYS A 77 -14.21 9.01 -15.89
N SER A 78 -14.62 9.35 -14.66
CA SER A 78 -14.88 10.73 -14.23
C SER A 78 -13.60 11.55 -14.17
N GLU A 79 -13.72 12.87 -14.27
CA GLU A 79 -12.61 13.78 -13.96
C GLU A 79 -12.22 13.73 -12.48
N SER A 80 -13.18 13.42 -11.59
CA SER A 80 -12.92 13.17 -10.17
C SER A 80 -12.48 11.72 -9.96
N LYS A 81 -11.23 11.43 -10.32
CA LYS A 81 -10.63 10.09 -10.28
C LYS A 81 -9.36 9.99 -9.44
N CYS A 82 -8.97 11.08 -8.80
CA CYS A 82 -7.71 11.17 -8.07
C CYS A 82 -7.98 11.24 -6.57
N ILE A 83 -7.07 10.71 -5.78
CA ILE A 83 -6.99 10.90 -4.33
C ILE A 83 -5.66 11.55 -4.00
N LYS A 84 -5.57 12.22 -2.86
CA LYS A 84 -4.27 12.61 -2.32
C LYS A 84 -3.44 11.35 -2.06
N LYS A 85 -2.16 11.37 -2.44
CA LYS A 85 -1.23 10.25 -2.37
C LYS A 85 -0.74 10.05 -0.94
N ASP A 86 -1.63 9.62 -0.07
CA ASP A 86 -1.35 9.28 1.32
C ASP A 86 -1.69 7.81 1.59
N ILE A 87 -0.65 7.01 1.85
CA ILE A 87 -0.75 5.57 2.06
C ILE A 87 -0.64 5.31 3.56
N TYR A 88 -1.64 4.65 4.15
CA TYR A 88 -1.56 4.19 5.53
C TYR A 88 -0.53 3.06 5.68
N MET A 89 -0.63 2.06 4.80
CA MET A 89 0.31 0.95 4.73
C MET A 89 0.22 0.21 3.39
N SER A 90 1.27 -0.55 3.04
CA SER A 90 1.15 -1.68 2.11
C SER A 90 1.35 -3.00 2.85
N ALA A 91 0.73 -4.06 2.34
CA ALA A 91 0.95 -5.42 2.76
C ALA A 91 1.22 -6.29 1.52
N GLU A 92 2.38 -6.92 1.50
CA GLU A 92 2.89 -7.60 0.33
C GLU A 92 3.33 -9.01 0.69
N SER A 93 3.18 -9.92 -0.26
CA SER A 93 3.73 -11.27 -0.19
C SER A 93 4.47 -11.57 -1.49
N GLY A 94 5.68 -12.11 -1.37
CA GLY A 94 6.51 -12.45 -2.52
C GLY A 94 7.97 -12.65 -2.14
N GLY A 95 8.74 -13.32 -3.01
CA GLY A 95 10.18 -13.52 -2.81
C GLY A 95 10.52 -14.32 -1.54
N ASN A 96 11.35 -13.75 -0.66
CA ASN A 96 11.89 -14.39 0.55
C ASN A 96 11.04 -14.17 1.82
N TYR A 97 9.99 -13.36 1.73
CA TYR A 97 9.14 -12.99 2.86
C TYR A 97 7.78 -13.67 2.77
N TYR A 98 7.22 -14.05 3.92
CA TYR A 98 5.82 -14.45 4.04
C TYR A 98 4.94 -13.21 3.94
N ARG A 99 5.24 -12.17 4.73
CA ARG A 99 4.61 -10.85 4.61
C ARG A 99 5.64 -9.74 4.74
N MET A 100 5.41 -8.64 4.05
CA MET A 100 6.13 -7.38 4.21
C MET A 100 5.10 -6.26 4.39
N PHE A 101 5.33 -5.41 5.39
CA PHE A 101 4.47 -4.30 5.73
C PHE A 101 5.26 -3.01 5.67
N LEU A 102 4.87 -2.08 4.80
CA LEU A 102 5.48 -0.77 4.70
C LEU A 102 4.53 0.27 5.29
N PHE A 103 5.07 1.16 6.10
CA PHE A 103 4.33 2.24 6.74
C PHE A 103 4.89 3.58 6.29
N SER A 104 3.99 4.53 5.97
CA SER A 104 4.42 5.88 5.62
C SER A 104 5.23 6.51 6.75
N GLY A 105 6.49 6.83 6.48
CA GLY A 105 7.37 7.59 7.37
C GLY A 105 8.04 6.82 8.53
N SER A 106 7.70 5.55 8.79
CA SER A 106 8.22 4.81 9.97
C SER A 106 9.11 3.60 9.65
N GLY A 107 9.09 3.07 8.42
CA GLY A 107 9.94 1.95 8.02
C GLY A 107 9.13 0.76 7.53
N TYR A 108 9.70 -0.45 7.62
CA TYR A 108 9.01 -1.67 7.23
C TYR A 108 9.18 -2.79 8.25
N PHE A 109 8.17 -3.65 8.32
CA PHE A 109 8.18 -4.89 9.08
C PHE A 109 8.09 -6.06 8.11
N TYR A 110 8.69 -7.19 8.43
CA TYR A 110 8.53 -8.39 7.62
C TYR A 110 8.46 -9.66 8.47
N GLN A 111 7.73 -10.63 7.94
CA GLN A 111 7.65 -12.01 8.43
C GLN A 111 8.43 -12.90 7.46
N PRO A 112 9.50 -13.59 7.88
CA PRO A 112 10.24 -14.50 7.02
C PRO A 112 9.45 -15.82 6.82
N LYS A 113 9.62 -16.48 5.67
CA LYS A 113 8.95 -17.77 5.40
C LYS A 113 9.39 -18.91 6.32
N LYS A 114 10.58 -18.80 6.92
CA LYS A 114 11.16 -19.84 7.79
C LYS A 114 10.61 -19.81 9.22
N ASP A 115 9.87 -18.76 9.56
CA ASP A 115 9.32 -18.50 10.90
C ASP A 115 8.20 -17.46 10.74
N ASP A 116 6.98 -17.92 10.47
CA ASP A 116 5.80 -17.11 10.16
C ASP A 116 5.27 -16.33 11.37
N ASP A 117 5.53 -16.83 12.58
CA ASP A 117 5.19 -16.17 13.85
C ASP A 117 6.12 -14.99 14.18
N LYS A 118 7.33 -14.96 13.61
CA LYS A 118 8.30 -13.90 13.87
C LYS A 118 8.05 -12.67 13.00
N LEU A 119 7.82 -11.53 13.65
CA LEU A 119 7.79 -10.22 13.01
C LEU A 119 9.11 -9.47 13.30
N ILE A 120 9.79 -9.01 12.26
CA ILE A 120 11.04 -8.26 12.37
C ILE A 120 10.80 -6.83 11.87
N GLU A 121 11.12 -5.86 12.73
CA GLU A 121 11.17 -4.44 12.37
C GLU A 121 12.52 -4.10 11.73
N SER A 122 12.49 -3.40 10.60
CA SER A 122 13.70 -2.86 9.99
C SER A 122 13.67 -1.33 10.06
N ASN A 123 14.31 -0.78 11.08
CA ASN A 123 14.55 0.65 11.20
C ASN A 123 15.54 1.09 10.10
N ASN A 124 15.03 1.68 9.02
CA ASN A 124 15.85 2.26 7.96
C ASN A 124 15.54 3.75 7.78
N SER A 125 15.99 4.58 8.72
CA SER A 125 16.28 5.99 8.42
C SER A 125 17.40 6.15 7.36
N THR A 126 17.97 5.04 6.84
CA THR A 126 19.13 5.05 5.93
C THR A 126 18.92 4.39 4.56
N LYS A 127 17.83 3.63 4.31
CA LYS A 127 17.62 2.97 2.99
C LYS A 127 16.60 3.64 2.05
N LEU A 128 15.66 4.45 2.55
CA LEU A 128 14.74 5.20 1.67
C LEU A 128 15.48 6.20 0.75
N ASN A 129 16.70 6.60 1.11
CA ASN A 129 17.54 7.46 0.27
C ASN A 129 18.25 6.70 -0.87
N GLN A 130 18.27 5.36 -0.86
CA GLN A 130 18.85 4.55 -1.96
C GLN A 130 17.80 4.19 -3.01
N ASP A 131 16.55 3.90 -2.63
CA ASP A 131 15.49 3.60 -3.62
C ASP A 131 15.01 4.85 -4.39
N LYS A 132 15.03 6.04 -3.76
CA LYS A 132 14.82 7.31 -4.49
C LYS A 132 15.91 7.61 -5.53
N SER A 133 17.06 6.93 -5.47
CA SER A 133 18.12 7.06 -6.48
C SER A 133 17.96 6.08 -7.65
N HIS A 134 17.23 4.97 -7.46
CA HIS A 134 17.01 3.96 -8.48
C HIS A 134 15.75 4.21 -9.33
N GLU A 135 14.78 4.99 -8.86
CA GLU A 135 13.59 5.35 -9.65
C GLU A 135 13.84 6.46 -10.71
N LYS A 136 15.07 6.99 -10.82
CA LYS A 136 15.41 8.01 -11.82
C LYS A 136 15.89 7.48 -13.18
N ASN A 137 15.96 6.16 -13.41
CA ASN A 137 16.67 5.60 -14.57
C ASN A 137 15.85 4.67 -15.48
N HIS A 138 14.53 4.84 -15.61
CA HIS A 138 13.79 4.14 -16.67
C HIS A 138 12.69 4.99 -17.32
N TYR A 139 13.10 6.09 -17.96
CA TYR A 139 12.39 6.63 -19.12
C TYR A 139 13.41 7.16 -20.13
N HIS A 140 13.66 6.38 -21.17
CA HIS A 140 14.15 6.82 -22.48
C HIS A 140 13.26 6.14 -23.52
#